data_AF-A0A2N8UMP7-F1
#
_entry.id   AF-A0A2N8UMP7-F1
#
_cell.length_a   1.000
_cell.length_b   1.000
_cell.length_c   1.000
_cell.angle_alpha   90.00
_cell.angle_beta   90.00
_cell.angle_gamma   90.00
#
_symmetry.space_group_name_H-M   'P 1'
#
loop_
_entity.id
_entity.type
_entity.pdbx_description
1 polymer ?
#
loop_
_entity_poly.entity_id
_entity_poly.type
_entity_poly.pdbx_seq_one_letter_code
_entity_poly.pdbx_strand_id
1 'polypeptide(L)'
;MEHWQKNPLAGHTETAAACNDHEEKIQCALAELEDGQHASIGTVAAAHGIAKSTLHDRSKGKQSWQDTHTSQQALLLLNETALLNHIRRCATGGFPLNPVDVWDFTEYLACGGSSNSGVVKLGHNWVSSFLNRHLLIQSTWSRCLENARIRGTDKDNIRQWFGRLQEVITEYKILSNDIFNMDETGFVFGLSGSQHVIIPGGNPASRFKAQPGNCQNTTVIEAISSGDQVLLPLIIMKGKLHTVSEQRQMEDILSMWHFSKGLSSWTDNELAVL
;
A
#
# COMPACT_ATOMS: atom_id res chain seq x y z
N MET A 1 5.63 17.71 12.93
CA MET A 1 5.59 16.50 12.08
C MET A 1 4.29 16.55 11.33
N GLU A 2 4.33 17.24 10.20
CA GLU A 2 3.16 17.76 9.50
C GLU A 2 2.51 16.74 8.58
N HIS A 3 1.24 17.04 8.34
CA HIS A 3 0.24 16.25 7.64
C HIS A 3 0.66 15.88 6.22
N TRP A 4 0.89 14.59 5.96
CA TRP A 4 0.76 14.06 4.61
C TRP A 4 -0.72 14.03 4.24
N GLN A 5 -1.19 15.11 3.60
CA GLN A 5 -2.54 15.16 3.03
C GLN A 5 -2.72 14.02 2.03
N LYS A 6 -3.82 13.28 2.19
CA LYS A 6 -4.31 12.29 1.24
C LYS A 6 -4.76 13.02 -0.03
N ASN A 7 -3.87 13.19 -1.00
CA ASN A 7 -4.28 13.51 -2.38
C ASN A 7 -4.40 12.22 -3.20
N PRO A 8 -5.48 12.06 -3.99
CA PRO A 8 -5.64 10.89 -4.84
C PRO A 8 -4.65 10.98 -6.02
N LEU A 9 -3.66 10.09 -6.02
CA LEU A 9 -2.62 9.99 -7.06
C LEU A 9 -3.17 9.72 -8.48
N ALA A 10 -4.44 9.31 -8.60
CA ALA A 10 -5.08 8.99 -9.88
C ALA A 10 -5.15 10.17 -10.86
N GLY A 11 -5.36 11.40 -10.39
CA GLY A 11 -5.44 12.57 -11.28
C GLY A 11 -4.09 13.05 -11.82
N HIS A 12 -2.99 12.63 -11.19
CA HIS A 12 -1.63 13.07 -11.55
C HIS A 12 -0.96 12.15 -12.58
N THR A 13 -1.29 10.85 -12.56
CA THR A 13 -0.81 9.90 -13.58
C THR A 13 -1.39 10.18 -14.97
N GLU A 14 -2.64 10.66 -15.04
CA GLU A 14 -3.27 11.08 -16.30
C GLU A 14 -2.59 12.31 -16.92
N THR A 15 -2.15 13.26 -16.07
CA THR A 15 -1.50 14.49 -16.53
C THR A 15 -0.08 14.26 -17.04
N ALA A 16 0.68 13.35 -16.42
CA ALA A 16 2.02 12.98 -16.88
C ALA A 16 1.98 12.23 -18.23
N ALA A 17 1.06 11.28 -18.38
CA ALA A 17 0.85 10.56 -19.63
C ALA A 17 0.42 11.50 -20.78
N ALA A 18 -0.53 12.41 -20.51
CA ALA A 18 -0.97 13.41 -21.48
C ALA A 18 0.15 14.37 -21.93
N CYS A 19 1.13 14.65 -21.06
CA CYS A 19 2.29 15.48 -21.39
C CYS A 19 3.25 14.77 -22.37
N ASN A 20 3.48 13.47 -22.19
CA ASN A 20 4.30 12.68 -23.10
C ASN A 20 3.63 12.51 -24.47
N ASP A 21 2.32 12.23 -24.51
CA ASP A 21 1.54 12.16 -25.75
C ASP A 21 1.59 13.48 -26.56
N HIS A 22 1.67 14.62 -25.87
CA HIS A 22 1.78 15.91 -26.54
C HIS A 22 3.17 16.15 -27.13
N GLU A 23 4.23 15.75 -26.43
CA GLU A 23 5.61 15.87 -26.93
C GLU A 23 5.87 14.94 -28.12
N GLU A 24 5.36 13.70 -28.09
CA GLU A 24 5.47 12.77 -29.22
C GLU A 24 4.84 13.34 -30.51
N LYS A 25 3.66 13.98 -30.39
CA LYS A 25 3.02 14.67 -31.52
C LYS A 25 3.89 15.80 -32.08
N ILE A 26 4.58 16.55 -31.22
CA ILE A 26 5.48 17.62 -31.64
C ILE A 26 6.69 17.05 -32.40
N GLN A 27 7.28 15.94 -31.95
CA GLN A 27 8.42 15.32 -32.62
C GLN A 27 8.03 14.73 -33.98
N CYS A 28 6.87 14.06 -34.08
CA CYS A 28 6.34 13.58 -35.36
C CYS A 28 6.09 14.75 -36.34
N ALA A 29 5.51 15.85 -35.86
CA ALA A 29 5.27 17.05 -36.68
C ALA A 29 6.59 17.70 -37.18
N LEU A 30 7.66 17.66 -36.38
CA LEU A 30 8.97 18.17 -36.82
C LEU A 30 9.60 17.28 -37.90
N ALA A 31 9.50 15.95 -37.75
CA ALA A 31 10.00 15.01 -38.76
C ALA A 31 9.29 15.18 -40.11
N GLU A 32 7.95 15.33 -40.11
CA GLU A 32 7.17 15.57 -41.34
C GLU A 32 7.48 16.94 -41.99
N LEU A 33 7.87 17.93 -41.18
CA LEU A 33 8.30 19.24 -41.68
C LEU A 33 9.68 19.15 -42.35
N GLU A 34 10.61 18.37 -41.81
CA GLU A 34 11.94 18.13 -42.39
C GLU A 34 11.86 17.29 -43.68
N ASP A 35 10.97 16.29 -43.72
CA ASP A 35 10.72 15.46 -44.90
C ASP A 35 10.00 16.21 -46.04
N GLY A 36 9.60 17.47 -45.82
CA GLY A 36 8.97 18.31 -46.85
C GLY A 36 7.58 17.83 -47.26
N GLN A 37 6.92 17.02 -46.43
CA GLN A 37 5.61 16.42 -46.73
C GLN A 37 4.50 17.47 -46.88
N HIS A 38 4.67 18.66 -46.31
CA HIS A 38 3.63 19.70 -46.26
C HIS A 38 4.18 21.07 -46.65
N ALA A 39 3.35 21.88 -47.31
CA ALA A 39 3.74 23.17 -47.89
C ALA A 39 4.04 24.28 -46.87
N SER A 40 3.62 24.13 -45.60
CA SER A 40 3.86 25.14 -44.56
C SER A 40 3.80 24.58 -43.14
N ILE A 41 4.51 25.22 -42.20
CA ILE A 41 4.45 24.95 -40.76
C ILE A 41 3.01 24.99 -40.23
N GLY A 42 2.17 25.88 -40.78
CA GLY A 42 0.76 25.99 -40.37
C GLY A 42 -0.07 24.77 -40.74
N THR A 43 0.23 24.14 -41.88
CA THR A 43 -0.47 22.94 -42.37
C THR A 43 -0.12 21.72 -41.51
N VAL A 44 1.16 21.55 -41.17
CA VAL A 44 1.64 20.48 -40.28
C VAL A 44 1.07 20.66 -38.86
N ALA A 45 1.14 21.87 -38.33
CA ALA A 45 0.59 22.17 -37.00
C ALA A 45 -0.92 21.86 -36.92
N ALA A 46 -1.68 22.19 -37.96
CA ALA A 46 -3.11 21.86 -38.02
C ALA A 46 -3.38 20.35 -38.14
N ALA A 47 -2.58 19.62 -38.92
CA ALA A 47 -2.71 18.17 -39.09
C ALA A 47 -2.50 17.39 -37.77
N HIS A 48 -1.56 17.85 -36.93
CA HIS A 48 -1.25 17.24 -35.64
C HIS A 48 -1.99 17.85 -34.45
N GLY A 49 -2.84 18.87 -34.67
CA GLY A 49 -3.58 19.56 -33.60
C GLY A 49 -2.70 20.35 -32.63
N ILE A 50 -1.59 20.91 -33.12
CA ILE A 50 -0.59 21.66 -32.34
C ILE A 50 -0.68 23.16 -32.68
N ALA A 51 -0.43 24.04 -31.71
CA ALA A 51 -0.34 25.47 -31.99
C ALA A 51 0.86 25.78 -32.91
N LYS A 52 0.63 26.56 -33.98
CA LYS A 52 1.67 26.96 -34.96
C LYS A 52 2.90 27.59 -34.30
N SER A 53 2.70 28.41 -33.26
CA SER A 53 3.77 29.05 -32.50
C SER A 53 4.67 28.03 -31.80
N THR A 54 4.09 26.97 -31.23
CA THR A 54 4.84 25.90 -30.56
C THR A 54 5.72 25.16 -31.55
N LEU A 55 5.19 24.75 -32.70
CA LEU A 55 5.97 24.05 -33.72
C LEU A 55 7.08 24.93 -34.31
N HIS A 56 6.78 26.21 -34.55
CA HIS A 56 7.78 27.19 -35.01
C HIS A 56 8.93 27.37 -34.00
N ASP A 57 8.61 27.56 -32.72
CA ASP A 57 9.63 27.70 -31.67
C ASP A 57 10.52 26.45 -31.55
N ARG A 58 9.93 25.26 -31.66
CA ARG A 58 10.69 24.00 -31.66
C ARG A 58 11.58 23.84 -32.89
N SER A 59 11.11 24.23 -34.07
CA SER A 59 11.92 24.22 -35.31
C SER A 59 13.13 25.16 -35.24
N LYS A 60 13.09 26.17 -34.35
CA LYS A 60 14.20 27.09 -34.07
C LYS A 60 15.15 26.57 -32.98
N GLY A 61 14.98 25.34 -32.53
CA GLY A 61 15.84 24.69 -31.54
C GLY A 61 15.49 25.00 -30.08
N LYS A 62 14.30 25.56 -29.81
CA LYS A 62 13.83 25.75 -28.43
C LYS A 62 13.51 24.37 -27.85
N GLN A 63 14.15 24.03 -26.74
CA GLN A 63 14.00 22.73 -26.08
C GLN A 63 12.61 22.55 -25.46
N SER A 64 12.23 21.29 -25.19
CA SER A 64 10.98 21.00 -24.50
C SER A 64 10.97 21.52 -23.08
N TRP A 65 9.78 21.67 -22.51
CA TRP A 65 9.64 21.99 -21.10
C TRP A 65 10.31 20.91 -20.23
N GLN A 66 10.21 19.63 -20.62
CA GLN A 66 10.86 18.52 -19.93
C GLN A 66 12.40 18.60 -20.04
N ASP A 67 12.93 18.89 -21.23
CA ASP A 67 14.39 18.98 -21.48
C ASP A 67 15.02 20.21 -20.81
N THR A 68 14.33 21.35 -20.82
CA THR A 68 14.78 22.56 -20.12
C THR A 68 14.81 22.34 -18.61
N HIS A 69 13.87 21.57 -18.06
CA HIS A 69 13.86 21.22 -16.64
C HIS A 69 14.90 20.17 -16.25
N THR A 70 15.40 19.33 -17.17
CA THR A 70 16.53 18.42 -16.92
C THR A 70 17.77 19.18 -16.45
N SER A 71 18.03 20.35 -17.03
CA SER A 71 19.14 21.23 -16.62
C SER A 71 18.98 21.86 -15.22
N GLN A 72 17.77 21.83 -14.66
CA GLN A 72 17.42 22.37 -13.35
C GLN A 72 17.30 21.28 -12.27
N GLN A 73 17.57 20.02 -12.61
CA GLN A 73 17.48 18.93 -11.64
C GLN A 73 18.61 19.00 -10.62
N ALA A 74 18.23 18.84 -9.36
CA ALA A 74 19.16 18.82 -8.23
C ALA A 74 20.11 17.61 -8.22
N LEU A 75 19.78 16.55 -8.97
CA LEU A 75 20.60 15.35 -9.09
C LEU A 75 21.04 15.13 -10.53
N LEU A 76 22.26 14.61 -10.67
CA LEU A 76 22.76 14.06 -11.93
C LEU A 76 21.99 12.78 -12.27
N LEU A 77 21.81 12.52 -13.57
CA LEU A 77 21.12 11.33 -14.09
C LEU A 77 21.69 10.00 -13.54
N LEU A 78 23.01 9.95 -13.28
CA LEU A 78 23.68 8.80 -12.68
C LEU A 78 23.18 8.52 -11.24
N ASN A 79 23.05 9.56 -10.43
CA ASN A 79 22.56 9.46 -9.06
C ASN A 79 21.09 9.08 -9.03
N GLU A 80 20.30 9.64 -9.94
CA GLU A 80 18.88 9.29 -10.08
C GLU A 80 18.70 7.81 -10.45
N THR A 81 19.53 7.29 -11.34
CA THR A 81 19.57 5.87 -11.70
C THR A 81 20.00 4.97 -10.53
N ALA A 82 20.98 5.41 -9.75
CA ALA A 82 21.42 4.70 -8.54
C ALA A 82 20.29 4.62 -7.49
N LEU A 83 19.56 5.71 -7.28
CA LEU A 83 18.39 5.76 -6.40
C LEU A 83 17.29 4.79 -6.87
N LEU A 84 16.96 4.79 -8.17
CA LEU A 84 15.97 3.85 -8.74
C LEU A 84 16.35 2.39 -8.50
N ASN A 85 17.62 2.05 -8.74
CA ASN A 85 18.12 0.70 -8.51
C ASN A 85 18.09 0.31 -7.02
N HIS A 86 18.35 1.27 -6.13
CA HIS A 86 18.25 1.04 -4.69
C HIS A 86 16.80 0.78 -4.26
N ILE A 87 15.85 1.61 -4.69
CA ILE A 87 14.41 1.43 -4.42
C ILE A 87 13.95 0.04 -4.88
N ARG A 88 14.30 -0.35 -6.12
CA ARG A 88 13.95 -1.67 -6.66
C ARG A 88 14.52 -2.82 -5.84
N ARG A 89 15.79 -2.75 -5.45
CA ARG A 89 16.45 -3.80 -4.65
C ARG A 89 15.77 -3.97 -3.30
N CYS A 90 15.48 -2.86 -2.62
CA CYS A 90 14.80 -2.83 -1.33
C CYS A 90 13.38 -3.43 -1.43
N ALA A 91 12.63 -3.07 -2.47
CA ALA A 91 11.30 -3.63 -2.73
C ALA A 91 11.34 -5.16 -2.98
N THR A 92 12.23 -5.63 -3.86
CA THR A 92 12.39 -7.07 -4.13
C THR A 92 12.86 -7.86 -2.91
N GLY A 93 13.64 -7.22 -2.02
CA GLY A 93 14.09 -7.82 -0.77
C GLY A 93 13.03 -7.88 0.33
N GLY A 94 11.82 -7.34 0.11
CA GLY A 94 10.77 -7.28 1.12
C GLY A 94 10.91 -6.13 2.12
N PHE A 95 11.79 -5.16 1.85
CA PHE A 95 12.04 -3.99 2.69
C PHE A 95 11.78 -2.70 1.89
N PRO A 96 10.54 -2.40 1.50
CA PRO A 96 10.23 -1.19 0.76
C PRO A 96 10.62 0.06 1.55
N LEU A 97 11.24 1.03 0.87
CA LEU A 97 11.67 2.29 1.47
C LEU A 97 10.47 3.22 1.69
N ASN A 98 10.48 3.94 2.80
CA ASN A 98 9.53 5.04 3.02
C ASN A 98 10.07 6.35 2.40
N PRO A 99 9.23 7.40 2.23
CA PRO A 99 9.68 8.66 1.62
C PRO A 99 10.85 9.35 2.32
N VAL A 100 11.01 9.17 3.64
CA VAL A 100 12.14 9.69 4.41
C VAL A 100 13.41 8.94 4.07
N ASP A 101 13.37 7.60 4.00
CA ASP A 101 14.56 6.81 3.62
C ASP A 101 15.02 7.14 2.19
N VAL A 102 14.06 7.35 1.28
CA VAL A 102 14.34 7.81 -0.09
C VAL A 102 15.00 9.17 -0.07
N TRP A 103 14.50 10.10 0.75
CA TRP A 103 15.08 11.43 0.92
C TRP A 103 16.53 11.35 1.43
N ASP A 104 16.76 10.62 2.52
CA ASP A 104 18.08 10.49 3.15
C ASP A 104 19.11 9.87 2.19
N PHE A 105 18.70 8.84 1.43
CA PHE A 105 19.56 8.24 0.42
C PHE A 105 19.84 9.20 -0.75
N THR A 106 18.87 10.05 -1.08
CA THR A 106 19.03 11.09 -2.11
C THR A 106 20.03 12.16 -1.66
N GLU A 107 19.95 12.63 -0.41
CA GLU A 107 20.93 13.55 0.17
C GLU A 107 22.33 12.94 0.20
N TYR A 108 22.44 11.66 0.58
CA TYR A 108 23.70 10.93 0.55
C TYR A 108 24.33 10.93 -0.85
N LEU A 109 23.55 10.61 -1.89
CA LEU A 109 24.02 10.62 -3.28
C LEU A 109 24.38 12.03 -3.76
N ALA A 110 23.65 13.05 -3.33
CA ALA A 110 23.92 14.44 -3.67
C ALA A 110 25.25 14.92 -3.05
N CYS A 111 25.56 14.51 -1.82
CA CYS A 111 26.78 14.89 -1.11
C CYS A 111 28.01 14.09 -1.57
N GLY A 112 27.83 12.81 -1.91
CA GLY A 112 28.93 11.90 -2.27
C GLY A 112 29.50 12.11 -3.68
N GLY A 113 28.80 12.83 -4.56
CA GLY A 113 29.18 13.01 -5.97
C GLY A 113 29.95 14.29 -6.30
N SER A 114 30.08 15.24 -5.36
CA SER A 114 30.65 16.56 -5.64
C SER A 114 31.72 16.97 -4.64
N SER A 115 32.99 16.77 -5.01
CA SER A 115 34.14 17.30 -4.24
C SER A 115 34.30 18.83 -4.36
N ASN A 116 33.42 19.53 -5.06
CA ASN A 116 33.42 20.99 -5.14
C ASN A 116 32.01 21.51 -5.49
N SER A 117 31.44 22.33 -4.58
CA SER A 117 30.24 23.17 -4.74
C SER A 117 29.01 22.70 -3.97
N GLY A 118 28.64 23.52 -2.97
CA GLY A 118 27.27 23.77 -2.49
C GLY A 118 26.48 22.58 -1.94
N VAL A 119 26.03 22.67 -0.69
CA VAL A 119 24.95 21.83 -0.17
C VAL A 119 23.75 21.95 -1.11
N VAL A 120 23.51 20.93 -1.93
CA VAL A 120 22.32 20.86 -2.77
C VAL A 120 21.13 20.65 -1.84
N LYS A 121 20.44 21.73 -1.50
CA LYS A 121 19.21 21.65 -0.73
C LYS A 121 18.10 21.13 -1.63
N LEU A 122 17.71 19.88 -1.40
CA LEU A 122 16.54 19.30 -2.04
C LEU A 122 15.29 20.07 -1.55
N GLY A 123 14.37 20.37 -2.48
CA GLY A 123 13.11 21.04 -2.15
C GLY A 123 12.11 20.06 -1.53
N HIS A 124 11.22 20.53 -0.66
CA HIS A 124 10.23 19.68 0.05
C HIS A 124 9.39 18.76 -0.86
N ASN A 125 9.13 19.17 -2.10
CA ASN A 125 8.36 18.38 -3.09
C ASN A 125 9.23 17.45 -3.95
N TRP A 126 10.52 17.32 -3.67
CA TRP A 126 11.44 16.61 -4.56
C TRP A 126 11.06 15.14 -4.76
N VAL A 127 10.69 14.42 -3.69
CA VAL A 127 10.26 13.01 -3.77
C VAL A 127 9.00 12.87 -4.62
N SER A 128 8.01 13.73 -4.43
CA SER A 128 6.79 13.74 -5.24
C SER A 128 7.09 13.99 -6.71
N SER A 129 7.95 14.98 -7.01
CA SER A 129 8.40 15.27 -8.37
C SER A 129 9.21 14.13 -8.97
N PHE A 130 10.02 13.43 -8.17
CA PHE A 130 10.78 12.24 -8.61
C PHE A 130 9.86 11.09 -8.99
N LEU A 131 8.84 10.79 -8.17
CA LEU A 131 7.83 9.78 -8.49
C LEU A 131 7.06 10.12 -9.78
N ASN A 132 6.73 11.40 -9.99
CA ASN A 132 6.04 11.83 -11.20
C ASN A 132 6.89 11.69 -12.48
N ARG A 133 8.22 11.79 -12.38
CA ARG A 133 9.14 11.57 -13.51
C ARG A 133 9.32 10.10 -13.85
N HIS A 134 9.19 9.21 -12.86
CA HIS A 134 9.45 7.79 -13.03
C HIS A 134 8.18 6.97 -12.82
N LEU A 135 7.35 6.87 -13.86
CA LEU A 135 6.06 6.14 -13.82
C LEU A 135 6.18 4.64 -13.47
N LEU A 136 7.40 4.08 -13.54
CA LEU A 136 7.70 2.70 -13.13
C LEU A 136 7.77 2.50 -11.62
N ILE A 137 7.75 3.58 -10.83
CA ILE A 137 7.73 3.53 -9.36
C ILE A 137 6.50 4.29 -8.85
N GLN A 138 5.84 3.73 -7.85
CA GLN A 138 4.61 4.30 -7.30
C GLN A 138 4.65 4.26 -5.77
N SER A 139 4.02 5.26 -5.16
CA SER A 139 3.77 5.32 -3.72
C SER A 139 2.50 4.54 -3.41
N THR A 140 2.56 3.63 -2.43
CA THR A 140 1.40 2.88 -1.93
C THR A 140 1.55 2.61 -0.44
N TRP A 141 0.44 2.26 0.22
CA TRP A 141 0.46 1.85 1.62
C TRP A 141 1.00 0.42 1.74
N SER A 142 2.07 0.26 2.51
CA SER A 142 2.59 -1.06 2.84
C SER A 142 1.61 -1.81 3.75
N ARG A 143 1.56 -3.13 3.59
CA ARG A 143 0.89 -4.03 4.54
C ARG A 143 1.95 -4.81 5.29
N CYS A 144 1.86 -4.82 6.61
CA CYS A 144 2.76 -5.64 7.42
C CYS A 144 2.34 -7.10 7.29
N LEU A 145 3.25 -7.94 6.82
CA LEU A 145 3.11 -9.38 6.89
C LEU A 145 4.15 -9.90 7.90
N GLU A 146 3.75 -10.84 8.74
CA GLU A 146 4.64 -11.40 9.74
C GLU A 146 5.81 -12.13 9.07
N ASN A 147 7.03 -11.90 9.56
CA ASN A 147 8.24 -12.48 8.97
C ASN A 147 8.21 -14.01 8.92
N ALA A 148 7.56 -14.66 9.89
CA ALA A 148 7.34 -16.11 9.88
C ALA A 148 6.50 -16.56 8.68
N ARG A 149 5.47 -15.80 8.32
CA ARG A 149 4.65 -16.07 7.12
C ARG A 149 5.48 -15.86 5.85
N ILE A 150 6.25 -14.77 5.75
CA ILE A 150 7.12 -14.52 4.59
C ILE A 150 8.12 -15.66 4.40
N ARG A 151 8.79 -16.10 5.46
CA ARG A 151 9.79 -17.17 5.40
C ARG A 151 9.19 -18.58 5.26
N GLY A 152 7.98 -18.80 5.77
CA GLY A 152 7.28 -20.09 5.71
C GLY A 152 6.56 -20.34 4.38
N THR A 153 6.33 -19.29 3.58
CA THR A 153 5.64 -19.36 2.28
C THR A 153 6.65 -19.73 1.19
N ASP A 154 7.15 -20.97 1.22
CA ASP A 154 7.90 -21.54 0.11
C ASP A 154 6.95 -22.26 -0.86
N LYS A 155 7.16 -22.07 -2.16
CA LYS A 155 6.27 -22.59 -3.21
C LYS A 155 6.19 -24.12 -3.15
N ASP A 156 7.29 -24.78 -2.86
CA ASP A 156 7.34 -26.24 -2.79
C ASP A 156 6.68 -26.76 -1.51
N ASN A 157 6.87 -26.08 -0.38
CA ASN A 157 6.14 -26.38 0.86
C ASN A 157 4.61 -26.24 0.68
N ILE A 158 4.14 -25.18 0.02
CA ILE A 158 2.72 -24.98 -0.26
C ILE A 158 2.18 -26.12 -1.14
N ARG A 159 2.89 -26.45 -2.22
CA ARG A 159 2.51 -27.55 -3.12
C ARG A 159 2.45 -28.89 -2.39
N GLN A 160 3.45 -29.19 -1.57
CA GLN A 160 3.49 -30.43 -0.80
C GLN A 160 2.32 -30.50 0.19
N TRP A 161 2.00 -29.40 0.87
CA TRP A 161 0.88 -29.33 1.79
C TRP A 161 -0.46 -29.62 1.09
N PHE A 162 -0.74 -28.93 -0.03
CA PHE A 162 -1.97 -29.16 -0.80
C PHE A 162 -2.03 -30.56 -1.41
N GLY A 163 -0.88 -31.13 -1.82
CA GLY A 163 -0.80 -32.52 -2.27
C GLY A 163 -1.24 -33.51 -1.19
N ARG A 164 -0.71 -33.38 0.03
CA ARG A 164 -1.11 -34.22 1.17
C ARG A 164 -2.57 -34.01 1.57
N LEU A 165 -3.05 -32.77 1.53
CA LEU A 165 -4.46 -32.47 1.79
C LEU A 165 -5.36 -33.22 0.81
N GLN A 166 -5.02 -33.21 -0.48
CA GLN A 166 -5.78 -33.91 -1.53
C GLN A 166 -5.76 -35.44 -1.33
N GLU A 167 -4.62 -36.00 -0.92
CA GLU A 167 -4.50 -37.43 -0.59
C GLU A 167 -5.47 -37.80 0.54
N VAL A 168 -5.49 -37.04 1.64
CA VAL A 168 -6.39 -37.25 2.78
C VAL A 168 -7.87 -37.11 2.37
N ILE A 169 -8.22 -36.05 1.63
CA ILE A 169 -9.59 -35.86 1.14
C ILE A 169 -10.05 -37.08 0.32
N THR A 170 -9.16 -37.62 -0.52
CA THR A 170 -9.45 -38.78 -1.38
C THR A 170 -9.55 -40.08 -0.57
N GLU A 171 -8.62 -40.32 0.36
CA GLU A 171 -8.57 -41.51 1.20
C GLU A 171 -9.82 -41.64 2.07
N TYR A 172 -10.21 -40.56 2.76
CA TYR A 172 -11.35 -40.54 3.68
C TYR A 172 -12.67 -40.16 3.01
N LYS A 173 -12.67 -39.87 1.70
CA LYS A 173 -13.85 -39.45 0.92
C LYS A 173 -14.58 -38.25 1.55
N ILE A 174 -13.80 -37.26 2.00
CA ILE A 174 -14.33 -36.05 2.63
C ILE A 174 -15.11 -35.26 1.57
N LEU A 175 -16.38 -34.95 1.83
CA LEU A 175 -17.19 -34.16 0.92
C LEU A 175 -16.80 -32.68 1.02
N SER A 176 -16.98 -31.91 -0.06
CA SER A 176 -16.72 -30.46 -0.04
C SER A 176 -17.46 -29.76 1.10
N ASN A 177 -18.70 -30.15 1.35
CA ASN A 177 -19.54 -29.58 2.41
C ASN A 177 -19.00 -29.85 3.83
N ASP A 178 -18.13 -30.85 3.99
CA ASP A 178 -17.52 -31.23 5.26
C ASP A 178 -16.12 -30.58 5.46
N ILE A 179 -15.67 -29.77 4.50
CA ILE A 179 -14.43 -29.00 4.59
C ILE A 179 -14.77 -27.59 5.06
N PHE A 180 -14.35 -27.26 6.29
CA PHE A 180 -14.58 -25.95 6.90
C PHE A 180 -13.29 -25.16 6.99
N ASN A 181 -13.33 -23.90 6.55
CA ASN A 181 -12.35 -22.91 6.95
C ASN A 181 -12.79 -22.32 8.29
N MET A 182 -11.93 -22.44 9.31
CA MET A 182 -12.15 -21.90 10.64
C MET A 182 -11.15 -20.78 10.90
N ASP A 183 -11.61 -19.66 11.43
CA ASP A 183 -10.75 -18.56 11.87
C ASP A 183 -11.14 -18.08 13.27
N GLU A 184 -10.15 -17.56 14.00
CA GLU A 184 -10.29 -17.06 15.36
C GLU A 184 -9.99 -15.55 15.40
N THR A 185 -10.97 -14.76 15.86
CA THR A 185 -10.77 -13.32 16.06
C THR A 185 -10.91 -12.96 17.54
N GLY A 186 -9.87 -12.34 18.09
CA GLY A 186 -9.87 -11.78 19.43
C GLY A 186 -10.39 -10.34 19.46
N PHE A 187 -11.43 -10.10 20.25
CA PHE A 187 -11.93 -8.78 20.59
C PHE A 187 -11.51 -8.41 22.00
N VAL A 188 -10.96 -7.21 22.18
CA VAL A 188 -10.60 -6.70 23.50
C VAL A 188 -11.59 -5.63 23.91
N PHE A 189 -12.34 -5.89 24.98
CA PHE A 189 -13.21 -4.87 25.55
C PHE A 189 -12.37 -3.81 26.28
N GLY A 190 -12.66 -2.54 26.03
CA GLY A 190 -12.00 -1.40 26.69
C GLY A 190 -10.84 -0.76 25.92
N LEU A 191 -10.36 -1.37 24.83
CA LEU A 191 -9.42 -0.71 23.92
C LEU A 191 -10.19 0.29 23.03
N SER A 192 -10.12 1.59 23.35
CA SER A 192 -10.50 2.63 22.39
C SER A 192 -9.39 2.76 21.34
N GLY A 193 -9.76 2.71 20.06
CA GLY A 193 -8.85 3.08 18.97
C GLY A 193 -8.41 4.55 19.05
N SER A 194 -7.40 4.90 18.26
CA SER A 194 -6.94 6.30 18.14
C SER A 194 -8.07 7.20 17.66
N GLN A 195 -8.43 8.20 18.45
CA GLN A 195 -9.46 9.19 18.12
C GLN A 195 -8.81 10.56 17.92
N HIS A 196 -9.36 11.36 17.01
CA HIS A 196 -8.97 12.76 16.86
C HIS A 196 -9.44 13.54 18.11
N VAL A 197 -8.49 14.05 18.90
CA VAL A 197 -8.76 14.76 20.15
C VAL A 197 -8.18 16.18 20.10
N ILE A 198 -8.88 17.12 20.73
CA ILE A 198 -8.41 18.51 20.90
C ILE A 198 -7.76 18.59 22.29
N ILE A 199 -6.51 19.05 22.36
CA ILE A 199 -5.73 19.11 23.60
C ILE A 199 -5.10 20.50 23.79
N PRO A 200 -4.89 20.95 25.04
CA PRO A 200 -4.11 22.16 25.32
C PRO A 200 -2.66 22.04 24.81
N GLY A 201 -2.12 23.11 24.24
CA GLY A 201 -0.74 23.15 23.77
C GLY A 201 0.26 23.10 24.93
N GLY A 202 1.40 22.41 24.74
CA GLY A 202 2.53 22.45 25.67
C GLY A 202 2.70 21.25 26.62
N ASN A 203 1.74 20.31 26.67
CA ASN A 203 1.89 19.08 27.44
C ASN A 203 1.63 17.83 26.56
N PRO A 204 2.69 17.12 26.13
CA PRO A 204 2.56 15.89 25.36
C PRO A 204 1.74 14.79 26.04
N ALA A 205 1.65 14.80 27.38
CA ALA A 205 0.86 13.82 28.13
C ALA A 205 -0.65 14.00 27.94
N SER A 206 -1.11 15.19 27.55
CA SER A 206 -2.53 15.50 27.34
C SER A 206 -3.15 14.73 26.16
N ARG A 207 -2.34 14.10 25.30
CA ARG A 207 -2.80 13.26 24.20
C ARG A 207 -3.28 11.87 24.63
N PHE A 208 -2.97 11.45 25.85
CA PHE A 208 -3.30 10.11 26.34
C PHE A 208 -4.64 10.12 27.05
N LYS A 209 -5.55 9.26 26.59
CA LYS A 209 -6.81 8.98 27.26
C LYS A 209 -6.58 7.87 28.28
N ALA A 210 -6.92 8.10 29.55
CA ALA A 210 -6.91 7.06 30.56
C ALA A 210 -7.88 5.94 30.15
N GLN A 211 -7.42 4.69 30.17
CA GLN A 211 -8.25 3.52 29.92
C GLN A 211 -8.30 2.64 31.18
N PRO A 212 -9.45 2.05 31.53
CA PRO A 212 -9.52 1.07 32.60
C PRO A 212 -8.58 -0.10 32.28
N GLY A 213 -7.69 -0.47 33.20
CA GLY A 213 -6.68 -1.52 32.98
C GLY A 213 -7.22 -2.96 32.90
N ASN A 214 -8.54 -3.16 32.88
CA ASN A 214 -9.16 -4.47 32.78
C ASN A 214 -9.54 -4.78 31.32
N CYS A 215 -8.53 -5.08 30.51
CA CYS A 215 -8.72 -5.54 29.13
C CYS A 215 -9.16 -7.01 29.15
N GLN A 216 -10.47 -7.26 29.13
CA GLN A 216 -10.98 -8.61 28.92
C GLN A 216 -10.99 -8.92 27.44
N ASN A 217 -10.33 -10.01 27.05
CA ASN A 217 -10.40 -10.53 25.70
C ASN A 217 -11.59 -11.49 25.59
N THR A 218 -12.26 -11.42 24.45
CA THR A 218 -13.29 -12.35 24.00
C THR A 218 -12.88 -12.85 22.64
N THR A 219 -12.80 -14.15 22.51
CA THR A 219 -12.51 -14.83 21.26
C THR A 219 -13.83 -15.17 20.58
N VAL A 220 -13.91 -14.93 19.28
CA VAL A 220 -14.99 -15.43 18.43
C VAL A 220 -14.38 -16.39 17.42
N ILE A 221 -14.94 -17.59 17.34
CA ILE A 221 -14.59 -18.58 16.32
C ILE A 221 -15.71 -18.59 15.29
N GLU A 222 -15.34 -18.42 14.03
CA GLU A 222 -16.24 -18.52 12.88
C GLU A 222 -15.75 -19.62 11.95
N ALA A 223 -16.68 -20.39 11.40
CA ALA A 223 -16.38 -21.47 10.48
C ALA A 223 -17.35 -21.48 9.29
N ILE A 224 -16.80 -21.57 8.09
CA ILE A 224 -17.55 -21.56 6.83
C ILE A 224 -17.11 -22.76 5.99
N SER A 225 -18.07 -23.55 5.51
CA SER A 225 -17.79 -24.69 4.65
C SER A 225 -17.46 -24.24 3.22
N SER A 226 -16.75 -25.10 2.48
CA SER A 226 -16.53 -24.87 1.05
C SER A 226 -17.81 -24.99 0.20
N GLY A 227 -18.92 -25.45 0.80
CA GLY A 227 -20.25 -25.49 0.21
C GLY A 227 -21.20 -24.41 0.73
N ASP A 228 -20.65 -23.26 1.17
CA ASP A 228 -21.38 -22.08 1.64
C ASP A 228 -22.23 -22.26 2.91
N GLN A 229 -21.98 -23.31 3.71
CA GLN A 229 -22.60 -23.47 5.02
C GLN A 229 -21.83 -22.66 6.07
N VAL A 230 -22.50 -21.72 6.72
CA VAL A 230 -21.93 -20.96 7.84
C VAL A 230 -22.33 -21.63 9.15
N LEU A 231 -21.35 -22.04 9.96
CA LEU A 231 -21.62 -22.52 11.33
C LEU A 231 -21.90 -21.34 12.26
N LEU A 232 -22.66 -21.61 13.31
CA LEU A 232 -22.96 -20.60 14.32
C LEU A 232 -21.66 -20.19 15.04
N PRO A 233 -21.44 -18.90 15.29
CA PRO A 233 -20.22 -18.45 15.94
C PRO A 233 -20.15 -19.00 17.37
N LEU A 234 -18.94 -19.40 17.77
CA LEU A 234 -18.63 -19.74 19.16
C LEU A 234 -17.94 -18.55 19.81
N ILE A 235 -18.55 -18.02 20.86
CA ILE A 235 -18.03 -16.86 21.60
C ILE A 235 -17.43 -17.34 22.92
N ILE A 236 -16.12 -17.19 23.07
CA ILE A 236 -15.36 -17.59 24.25
C ILE A 236 -14.98 -16.33 25.05
N MET A 237 -15.48 -16.23 26.28
CA MET A 237 -15.16 -15.10 27.17
C MET A 237 -14.36 -15.57 28.39
N LYS A 238 -13.65 -14.65 29.05
CA LYS A 238 -13.02 -14.94 30.35
C LYS A 238 -14.07 -15.15 31.44
N GLY A 239 -13.95 -16.18 32.27
CA GLY A 239 -14.81 -16.35 33.45
C GLY A 239 -14.81 -17.77 34.03
N LYS A 240 -15.40 -17.95 35.23
CA LYS A 240 -15.53 -19.25 35.93
C LYS A 240 -16.95 -19.77 36.05
N LEU A 241 -17.97 -18.89 35.97
CA LEU A 241 -19.39 -19.25 36.09
C LEU A 241 -20.17 -18.61 34.93
N HIS A 242 -21.10 -19.36 34.37
CA HIS A 242 -22.00 -18.88 33.33
C HIS A 242 -23.20 -18.19 33.97
N THR A 243 -23.43 -16.91 33.64
CA THR A 243 -24.73 -16.28 33.82
C THR A 243 -25.39 -16.16 32.44
N VAL A 244 -25.77 -17.30 31.84
CA VAL A 244 -26.39 -17.39 30.49
C VAL A 244 -27.58 -16.43 30.35
N SER A 245 -28.26 -16.11 31.46
CA SER A 245 -29.38 -15.16 31.49
C SER A 245 -28.98 -13.73 31.16
N GLU A 246 -27.76 -13.27 31.46
CA GLU A 246 -27.31 -11.89 31.16
C GLU A 246 -26.99 -11.71 29.68
N GLN A 247 -26.44 -12.74 29.02
CA GLN A 247 -26.12 -12.70 27.59
C GLN A 247 -27.39 -12.78 26.72
N ARG A 248 -28.40 -13.57 27.15
CA ARG A 248 -29.71 -13.64 26.46
C ARG A 248 -30.56 -12.37 26.59
N GLN A 249 -30.14 -11.41 27.43
CA GLN A 249 -30.78 -10.10 27.57
C GLN A 249 -30.17 -9.03 26.66
N MET A 250 -29.08 -9.35 25.94
CA MET A 250 -28.49 -8.43 24.95
C MET A 250 -29.38 -8.34 23.71
N GLU A 251 -29.55 -7.12 23.18
CA GLU A 251 -30.29 -6.88 21.94
C GLU A 251 -29.63 -7.60 20.76
N ASP A 252 -30.44 -8.12 19.84
CA ASP A 252 -30.03 -8.78 18.59
C ASP A 252 -29.19 -10.08 18.71
N ILE A 253 -29.10 -10.70 19.89
CA ILE A 253 -28.48 -12.03 20.00
C ILE A 253 -29.46 -13.12 19.58
N LEU A 254 -29.15 -13.80 18.47
CA LEU A 254 -29.91 -14.97 18.04
C LEU A 254 -29.78 -16.08 19.09
N SER A 255 -30.90 -16.71 19.44
CA SER A 255 -30.97 -17.79 20.45
C SER A 255 -30.11 -19.02 20.12
N MET A 256 -29.59 -19.09 18.91
CA MET A 256 -28.78 -20.19 18.37
C MET A 256 -27.27 -19.99 18.59
N TRP A 257 -26.81 -18.84 19.07
CA TRP A 257 -25.38 -18.60 19.27
C TRP A 257 -24.83 -19.37 20.47
N HIS A 258 -23.59 -19.87 20.35
CA HIS A 258 -22.94 -20.67 21.38
C HIS A 258 -21.97 -19.82 22.19
N PHE A 259 -22.02 -19.93 23.52
CA PHE A 259 -21.18 -19.18 24.43
C PHE A 259 -20.42 -20.13 25.37
N SER A 260 -19.11 -19.99 25.40
CA SER A 260 -18.21 -20.76 26.26
C SER A 260 -17.33 -19.84 27.12
N LYS A 261 -16.81 -20.39 28.24
CA LYS A 261 -15.90 -19.66 29.13
C LYS A 261 -14.58 -20.43 29.28
N GLY A 262 -13.46 -19.72 29.14
CA GLY A 262 -12.13 -20.25 29.40
C GLY A 262 -11.39 -19.40 30.44
N LEU A 263 -10.42 -20.00 31.14
CA LEU A 263 -9.57 -19.26 32.09
C LEU A 263 -8.68 -18.22 31.38
N SER A 264 -8.30 -18.51 30.14
CA SER A 264 -7.35 -17.74 29.32
C SER A 264 -8.01 -16.85 28.26
N SER A 265 -9.34 -16.93 28.07
CA SER A 265 -10.05 -16.36 26.90
C SER A 265 -9.61 -16.91 25.54
N TRP A 266 -8.84 -17.99 25.50
CA TRP A 266 -8.41 -18.64 24.26
C TRP A 266 -9.05 -20.02 24.12
N THR A 267 -9.11 -20.51 22.89
CA THR A 267 -9.50 -21.88 22.59
C THR A 267 -8.48 -22.86 23.18
N ASP A 268 -8.94 -23.91 23.85
CA ASP A 268 -8.12 -25.03 24.30
C ASP A 268 -8.73 -26.36 23.80
N ASN A 269 -8.00 -27.46 23.98
CA ASN A 269 -8.45 -28.78 23.50
C ASN A 269 -9.76 -29.25 24.16
N GLU A 270 -10.13 -28.71 25.33
CA GLU A 270 -11.37 -29.06 26.02
C GLU A 270 -12.56 -28.27 25.44
N LEU A 271 -12.34 -27.02 25.06
CA LEU A 271 -13.32 -26.14 24.42
C LEU A 271 -13.52 -26.46 22.93
N ALA A 272 -12.52 -27.01 22.25
CA ALA A 272 -12.56 -27.34 20.82
C ALA A 272 -13.40 -28.59 20.48
N VAL A 273 -13.86 -29.34 21.48
CA VAL A 273 -14.61 -30.61 21.31
C VAL A 273 -16.10 -30.46 21.68
N LEU A 274 -16.52 -29.26 22.10
CA LEU A 274 -17.92 -28.90 22.38
C LEU A 274 -18.69 -28.55 21.10
#